data_AF-A0AAW6QDG8-F1
#
_entry.id   AF-A0AAW6QDG8-F1
#
_cell.length_a   1.000
_cell.length_b   1.000
_cell.length_c   1.000
_cell.angle_alpha   90.00
_cell.angle_beta   90.00
_cell.angle_gamma   90.00
#
_symmetry.space_group_name_H-M   'P 1'
#
loop_
_entity.id
_entity.type
_entity.pdbx_description
1 polymer ?
#
loop_
_entity_poly.entity_id
_entity_poly.type
_entity_poly.pdbx_seq_one_letter_code
_entity_poly.pdbx_strand_id
1 'polypeptide(L)'
;ETTQIGNDRTEQVGHDEVINIGHNRTETVGQDEVITINRDQQRSIGRNRITKIEKDEILNINNQQQTTIHADYTIETGNDYTIEVSGSAEWTAGELIEHQAEIFHSEGYEEVVIESQAGKVIINGEGITLIGHVTIEGSLAYESGSPEAVNPFETNINETSRLDLIDIPLS
;
A
#
# COMPACT_ATOMS: atom_id res chain seq x y z
N GLU A 1 -45.59 -28.21 -20.47
CA GLU A 1 -45.61 -29.41 -19.60
C GLU A 1 -45.30 -28.98 -18.18
N THR A 2 -45.82 -29.69 -17.18
CA THR A 2 -45.55 -29.41 -15.77
C THR A 2 -45.18 -30.73 -15.10
N THR A 3 -44.05 -30.76 -14.42
CA THR A 3 -43.62 -31.88 -13.58
C THR A 3 -43.69 -31.44 -12.13
N GLN A 4 -44.29 -32.26 -11.26
CA GLN A 4 -44.35 -32.01 -9.82
C GLN A 4 -43.77 -33.21 -9.08
N ILE A 5 -42.89 -32.94 -8.12
CA ILE A 5 -42.33 -33.94 -7.20
C ILE A 5 -42.80 -33.56 -5.80
N GLY A 6 -43.39 -34.51 -5.07
CA GLY A 6 -44.01 -34.22 -3.77
C GLY A 6 -43.04 -34.17 -2.58
N ASN A 7 -41.93 -34.92 -2.64
CA ASN A 7 -40.93 -35.00 -1.57
C ASN A 7 -39.53 -34.72 -2.13
N ASP A 8 -38.86 -35.76 -2.64
CA ASP A 8 -37.45 -35.69 -3.03
C ASP A 8 -37.25 -36.12 -4.50
N ARG A 9 -36.27 -35.51 -5.17
CA ARG A 9 -35.79 -35.90 -6.50
C ARG A 9 -34.28 -36.10 -6.44
N THR A 10 -33.82 -37.23 -6.98
CA THR A 10 -32.40 -37.46 -7.25
C THR A 10 -32.24 -37.72 -8.74
N GLU A 11 -31.23 -37.09 -9.35
CA GLU A 11 -30.87 -37.27 -10.75
C GLU A 11 -29.40 -37.65 -10.83
N GLN A 12 -29.11 -38.67 -11.64
CA GLN A 12 -27.75 -39.12 -11.90
C GLN A 12 -27.56 -39.23 -13.41
N VAL A 13 -26.60 -38.49 -13.94
CA VAL A 13 -26.17 -38.56 -15.33
C VAL A 13 -24.80 -39.24 -15.35
N GLY A 14 -24.69 -40.39 -16.05
CA GLY A 14 -23.45 -41.19 -16.06
C GLY A 14 -22.34 -40.65 -16.96
N HIS A 15 -22.69 -39.74 -17.88
CA HIS A 15 -21.78 -39.10 -18.83
C HIS A 15 -22.11 -37.60 -18.89
N ASP A 16 -22.53 -37.12 -20.06
CA ASP A 16 -22.71 -35.69 -20.33
C ASP A 16 -24.18 -35.28 -20.30
N GLU A 17 -24.45 -34.09 -19.78
CA GLU A 17 -25.77 -33.44 -19.83
C GLU A 17 -25.67 -32.14 -20.64
N VAL A 18 -26.65 -31.91 -21.51
CA VAL A 18 -26.81 -30.65 -22.25
C VAL A 18 -28.25 -30.18 -22.11
N ILE A 19 -28.43 -29.01 -21.50
CA ILE A 19 -29.74 -28.38 -21.34
C ILE A 19 -29.82 -27.15 -22.25
N ASN A 20 -30.78 -27.17 -23.18
CA ASN A 20 -31.08 -26.04 -24.05
C ASN A 20 -32.39 -25.37 -23.60
N ILE A 21 -32.33 -24.08 -23.26
CA ILE A 21 -33.51 -23.26 -22.98
C ILE A 21 -33.65 -22.23 -24.11
N GLY A 22 -34.73 -22.31 -24.90
CA GLY A 22 -34.93 -21.44 -26.06
C GLY A 22 -35.32 -19.99 -25.72
N HIS A 23 -35.78 -19.76 -24.49
CA HIS A 23 -36.18 -18.44 -24.00
C HIS A 23 -35.54 -18.16 -22.63
N ASN A 24 -36.34 -18.17 -21.56
CA ASN A 24 -35.91 -17.74 -20.23
C ASN A 24 -35.85 -18.93 -19.27
N ARG A 25 -34.86 -18.91 -18.35
CA ARG A 25 -34.80 -19.79 -17.18
C ARG A 25 -34.97 -18.93 -15.93
N THR A 26 -35.89 -19.32 -15.08
CA THR A 26 -36.03 -18.78 -13.71
C THR A 26 -35.89 -19.95 -12.75
N GLU A 27 -35.07 -19.77 -11.72
CA GLU A 27 -34.86 -20.73 -10.65
C GLU A 27 -35.15 -20.06 -9.32
N THR A 28 -35.75 -20.80 -8.40
CA THR A 28 -36.06 -20.32 -7.06
C THR A 28 -35.81 -21.46 -6.10
N VAL A 29 -34.87 -21.27 -5.19
CA VAL A 29 -34.51 -22.22 -4.15
C VAL A 29 -35.02 -21.64 -2.82
N GLY A 30 -35.83 -22.40 -2.09
CA GLY A 30 -36.49 -21.91 -0.87
C GLY A 30 -35.61 -21.89 0.38
N GLN A 31 -34.50 -22.63 0.35
CA GLN A 31 -33.50 -22.70 1.42
C GLN A 31 -32.11 -22.59 0.79
N ASP A 32 -31.29 -23.64 0.89
CA ASP A 32 -29.88 -23.59 0.50
C ASP A 32 -29.65 -24.20 -0.90
N GLU A 33 -28.71 -23.62 -1.65
CA GLU A 33 -28.17 -24.17 -2.89
C GLU A 33 -26.66 -24.40 -2.72
N VAL A 34 -26.20 -25.62 -3.03
CA VAL A 34 -24.78 -25.98 -3.00
C VAL A 34 -24.39 -26.51 -4.37
N ILE A 35 -23.40 -25.89 -4.99
CA ILE A 35 -22.87 -26.29 -6.29
C ILE A 35 -21.40 -26.63 -6.15
N THR A 36 -21.04 -27.88 -6.49
CA THR A 36 -19.65 -28.33 -6.55
C THR A 36 -19.25 -28.58 -7.99
N ILE A 37 -18.22 -27.88 -8.45
CA ILE A 37 -17.58 -28.12 -9.76
C ILE A 37 -16.15 -28.61 -9.49
N ASN A 38 -15.82 -29.83 -9.92
CA ASN A 38 -14.51 -30.45 -9.65
C ASN A 38 -13.38 -30.00 -10.61
N ARG A 39 -13.75 -29.43 -11.76
CA ARG A 39 -12.82 -28.92 -12.76
C ARG A 39 -13.14 -27.45 -12.99
N ASP A 40 -13.53 -27.10 -14.21
CA ASP A 40 -13.67 -25.72 -14.63
C ASP A 40 -15.14 -25.29 -14.71
N GLN A 41 -15.41 -24.05 -14.31
CA GLN A 41 -16.68 -23.38 -14.57
C GLN A 41 -16.42 -22.18 -15.50
N GLN A 42 -17.04 -22.19 -16.68
CA GLN A 42 -17.05 -21.06 -17.59
C GLN A 42 -18.45 -20.48 -17.69
N ARG A 43 -18.55 -19.15 -17.58
CA ARG A 43 -19.81 -18.40 -17.76
C ARG A 43 -19.58 -17.29 -18.78
N SER A 44 -20.46 -17.22 -19.78
CA SER A 44 -20.51 -16.11 -20.72
C SER A 44 -21.88 -15.45 -20.62
N ILE A 45 -21.89 -14.15 -20.30
CA ILE A 45 -23.09 -13.34 -20.19
C ILE A 45 -23.03 -12.29 -21.29
N GLY A 46 -23.93 -12.35 -22.27
CA GLY A 46 -23.91 -11.44 -23.42
C GLY A 46 -24.39 -10.01 -23.13
N ARG A 47 -24.98 -9.79 -21.95
CA ARG A 47 -25.46 -8.47 -21.50
C ARG A 47 -25.02 -8.22 -20.06
N ASN A 48 -25.96 -8.17 -19.12
CA ASN A 48 -25.70 -7.73 -17.75
C ASN A 48 -25.74 -8.89 -16.77
N ARG A 49 -24.88 -8.85 -15.75
CA ARG A 49 -24.97 -9.64 -14.53
C ARG A 49 -25.23 -8.68 -13.37
N ILE A 50 -26.27 -8.95 -12.58
CA ILE A 50 -26.56 -8.23 -11.34
C ILE A 50 -26.55 -9.28 -10.23
N THR A 51 -25.72 -9.06 -9.22
CA THR A 51 -25.61 -9.94 -8.05
C THR A 51 -26.00 -9.11 -6.83
N LYS A 52 -26.91 -9.61 -6.00
CA LYS A 52 -27.24 -9.02 -4.70
C LYS A 52 -26.93 -10.05 -3.63
N ILE A 53 -26.13 -9.65 -2.65
CA ILE A 53 -25.75 -10.46 -1.50
C ILE A 53 -26.19 -9.68 -0.27
N GLU A 54 -27.04 -10.27 0.56
CA GLU A 54 -27.66 -9.53 1.67
C GLU A 54 -26.81 -9.53 2.95
N LYS A 55 -25.86 -10.46 3.04
CA LYS A 55 -25.00 -10.63 4.22
C LYS A 55 -23.52 -10.58 3.86
N ASP A 56 -22.93 -11.71 3.50
CA ASP A 56 -21.48 -11.83 3.32
C ASP A 56 -21.14 -12.47 1.95
N GLU A 57 -20.14 -11.92 1.26
CA GLU A 57 -19.46 -12.56 0.13
C GLU A 57 -18.03 -12.90 0.55
N ILE A 58 -17.66 -14.18 0.51
CA ILE A 58 -16.30 -14.65 0.82
C ILE A 58 -15.73 -15.31 -0.42
N LEU A 59 -14.68 -14.72 -0.97
CA LEU A 59 -13.99 -15.20 -2.16
C LEU A 59 -12.60 -15.70 -1.80
N ASN A 60 -12.38 -17.01 -1.87
CA ASN A 60 -11.06 -17.61 -1.70
C ASN A 60 -10.51 -18.04 -3.06
N ILE A 61 -9.40 -17.42 -3.47
CA ILE A 61 -8.71 -17.75 -4.72
C ILE A 61 -7.29 -18.18 -4.39
N ASN A 62 -7.00 -19.47 -4.56
CA ASN A 62 -5.72 -20.06 -4.13
C ASN A 62 -4.54 -19.76 -5.06
N ASN A 63 -4.80 -19.27 -6.29
CA ASN A 63 -3.76 -19.03 -7.28
C ASN A 63 -3.75 -17.56 -7.75
N GLN A 64 -4.68 -17.18 -8.63
CA GLN A 64 -4.68 -15.84 -9.23
C GLN A 64 -6.10 -15.33 -9.49
N GLN A 65 -6.34 -14.06 -9.15
CA GLN A 65 -7.49 -13.29 -9.61
C GLN A 65 -7.03 -12.27 -10.65
N GLN A 66 -7.70 -12.21 -11.80
CA GLN A 66 -7.51 -11.16 -12.80
C GLN A 66 -8.86 -10.53 -13.13
N THR A 67 -8.92 -9.21 -13.07
CA THR A 67 -10.11 -8.43 -13.39
C THR A 67 -9.74 -7.42 -14.46
N THR A 68 -10.43 -7.46 -15.60
CA THR A 68 -10.27 -6.47 -16.68
C THR A 68 -11.60 -5.76 -16.89
N ILE A 69 -11.58 -4.44 -16.73
CA ILE A 69 -12.74 -3.57 -16.88
C ILE A 69 -12.38 -2.49 -17.90
N HIS A 70 -13.20 -2.34 -18.92
CA HIS A 70 -12.92 -1.43 -20.05
C HIS A 70 -13.44 0.00 -19.86
N ALA A 71 -14.39 0.16 -18.95
CA ALA A 71 -14.97 1.45 -18.58
C ALA A 71 -14.71 1.65 -17.09
N ASP A 72 -15.74 2.00 -16.33
CA ASP A 72 -15.59 2.43 -14.95
C ASP A 72 -15.58 1.26 -13.96
N TYR A 73 -14.74 1.37 -12.93
CA TYR A 73 -14.76 0.52 -11.75
C TYR A 73 -14.87 1.38 -10.50
N THR A 74 -15.99 1.25 -9.78
CA THR A 74 -16.29 2.02 -8.58
C THR A 74 -16.41 1.08 -7.39
N ILE A 75 -15.76 1.44 -6.29
CA ILE A 75 -15.83 0.73 -5.01
C ILE A 75 -16.33 1.73 -3.97
N GLU A 76 -17.46 1.41 -3.33
CA GLU A 76 -18.00 2.17 -2.20
C GLU A 76 -18.04 1.25 -0.98
N THR A 77 -17.36 1.65 0.09
CA THR A 77 -17.31 0.89 1.35
C THR A 77 -17.90 1.74 2.45
N GLY A 78 -18.81 1.17 3.26
CA GLY A 78 -19.48 1.90 4.33
C GLY A 78 -18.66 2.05 5.61
N ASN A 79 -17.68 1.17 5.82
CA ASN A 79 -16.77 1.15 6.96
C ASN A 79 -15.32 1.13 6.45
N ASP A 80 -14.55 0.12 6.80
CA ASP A 80 -13.12 0.04 6.50
C ASP A 80 -12.84 -0.65 5.16
N TYR A 81 -11.89 -0.09 4.40
CA TYR A 81 -11.32 -0.71 3.20
C TYR A 81 -9.84 -1.00 3.44
N THR A 82 -9.49 -2.29 3.56
CA THR A 82 -8.14 -2.75 3.88
C THR A 82 -7.56 -3.54 2.72
N ILE A 83 -6.31 -3.24 2.35
CA ILE A 83 -5.52 -3.99 1.39
C ILE A 83 -4.24 -4.44 2.08
N GLU A 84 -3.98 -5.75 2.09
CA GLU A 84 -2.74 -6.35 2.57
C GLU A 84 -2.05 -7.08 1.42
N VAL A 85 -0.79 -6.72 1.15
CA VAL A 85 -0.01 -7.30 0.05
C VAL A 85 1.36 -7.68 0.60
N SER A 86 1.74 -8.96 0.48
CA SER A 86 3.06 -9.43 0.94
C SER A 86 4.19 -9.09 -0.04
N GLY A 87 3.86 -8.95 -1.33
CA GLY A 87 4.77 -8.52 -2.38
C GLY A 87 4.66 -7.03 -2.66
N SER A 88 4.71 -6.68 -3.95
CA SER A 88 4.56 -5.29 -4.39
C SER A 88 3.12 -4.97 -4.74
N ALA A 89 2.70 -3.73 -4.45
CA ALA A 89 1.49 -3.12 -4.97
C ALA A 89 1.87 -1.93 -5.86
N GLU A 90 1.21 -1.80 -7.00
CA GLU A 90 1.49 -0.76 -8.00
C GLU A 90 0.19 -0.12 -8.45
N TRP A 91 0.19 1.21 -8.55
CA TRP A 91 -0.92 1.99 -9.07
C TRP A 91 -0.40 2.90 -10.18
N THR A 92 -1.00 2.80 -11.37
CA THR A 92 -0.71 3.67 -12.51
C THR A 92 -2.01 4.30 -12.97
N ALA A 93 -2.05 5.63 -13.02
CA ALA A 93 -3.14 6.38 -13.63
C ALA A 93 -2.61 7.24 -14.78
N GLY A 94 -3.39 7.35 -15.85
CA GLY A 94 -3.02 8.16 -17.01
C GLY A 94 -3.19 9.68 -16.79
N GLU A 95 -4.03 10.08 -15.83
CA GLU A 95 -4.36 11.49 -15.58
C GLU A 95 -4.13 11.90 -14.13
N LEU A 96 -4.88 11.33 -13.18
CA LEU A 96 -4.86 11.76 -11.77
C LEU A 96 -4.92 10.57 -10.82
N ILE A 97 -4.09 10.62 -9.77
CA ILE A 97 -4.28 9.87 -8.52
C ILE A 97 -4.55 10.91 -7.44
N GLU A 98 -5.69 10.81 -6.76
CA GLU A 98 -6.10 11.72 -5.69
C GLU A 98 -6.40 10.94 -4.42
N HIS A 99 -5.92 11.45 -3.29
CA HIS A 99 -6.21 10.93 -1.95
C HIS A 99 -6.80 12.04 -1.09
N GLN A 100 -8.03 11.84 -0.62
CA GLN A 100 -8.69 12.73 0.34
C GLN A 100 -9.00 11.95 1.61
N ALA A 101 -8.35 12.33 2.70
CA ALA A 101 -8.56 11.75 4.02
C ALA A 101 -8.40 12.84 5.09
N GLU A 102 -8.91 12.58 6.29
CA GLU A 102 -8.62 13.43 7.47
C GLU A 102 -7.14 13.30 7.85
N ILE A 103 -6.60 12.08 7.81
CA ILE A 103 -5.18 11.77 8.03
C ILE A 103 -4.68 10.93 6.87
N PHE A 104 -3.66 11.45 6.16
CA PHE A 104 -2.90 10.68 5.19
C PHE A 104 -1.58 10.24 5.83
N HIS A 105 -1.50 8.96 6.21
CA HIS A 105 -0.32 8.36 6.82
C HIS A 105 0.38 7.45 5.82
N SER A 106 1.67 7.65 5.63
CA SER A 106 2.53 6.81 4.81
C SER A 106 3.78 6.48 5.58
N GLU A 107 4.08 5.19 5.68
CA GLU A 107 5.28 4.66 6.33
C GLU A 107 5.99 3.72 5.36
N GLY A 108 7.26 4.01 5.10
CA GLY A 108 8.17 3.13 4.39
C GLY A 108 9.21 2.61 5.36
N TYR A 109 9.49 1.31 5.33
CA TYR A 109 10.49 0.71 6.23
C TYR A 109 11.91 1.20 5.97
N GLU A 110 12.24 1.45 4.71
CA GLU A 110 13.58 1.92 4.31
C GLU A 110 13.53 3.34 3.75
N GLU A 111 12.57 3.60 2.85
CA GLU A 111 12.47 4.87 2.13
C GLU A 111 11.02 5.16 1.75
N VAL A 112 10.66 6.45 1.78
CA VAL A 112 9.46 7.00 1.14
C VAL A 112 9.89 8.01 0.09
N VAL A 113 9.44 7.82 -1.15
CA VAL A 113 9.78 8.68 -2.29
C VAL A 113 8.53 9.31 -2.88
N ILE A 114 8.59 10.62 -3.11
CA ILE A 114 7.61 11.35 -3.93
C ILE A 114 8.39 12.04 -5.04
N GLU A 115 8.15 11.67 -6.29
CA GLU A 115 8.93 12.18 -7.41
C GLU A 115 8.11 12.57 -8.63
N SER A 116 8.66 13.48 -9.41
CA SER A 116 8.18 13.93 -10.71
C SER A 116 9.37 14.12 -11.64
N GLN A 117 9.13 14.49 -12.90
CA GLN A 117 10.22 14.83 -13.82
C GLN A 117 11.08 16.02 -13.36
N ALA A 118 10.52 16.92 -12.54
CA ALA A 118 11.15 18.17 -12.16
C ALA A 118 11.80 18.15 -10.77
N GLY A 119 11.52 17.13 -9.95
CA GLY A 119 12.01 17.08 -8.57
C GLY A 119 11.59 15.84 -7.82
N LYS A 120 12.23 15.63 -6.67
CA LYS A 120 12.09 14.44 -5.84
C LYS A 120 12.20 14.80 -4.35
N VAL A 121 11.35 14.19 -3.55
CA VAL A 121 11.36 14.20 -2.09
C VAL A 121 11.67 12.79 -1.64
N ILE A 122 12.64 12.64 -0.74
CA ILE A 122 13.07 11.37 -0.18
C ILE A 122 13.05 11.48 1.34
N ILE A 123 12.43 10.51 2.01
CA ILE A 123 12.43 10.37 3.46
C ILE A 123 13.01 8.99 3.78
N ASN A 124 14.14 8.94 4.48
CA ASN A 124 14.81 7.68 4.83
C ASN A 124 15.61 7.84 6.14
N GLY A 125 16.47 6.85 6.45
CA GLY A 125 17.29 6.85 7.67
C GLY A 125 18.30 8.00 7.79
N GLU A 126 18.62 8.71 6.71
CA GLU A 126 19.50 9.89 6.72
C GLU A 126 18.73 11.20 6.97
N GLY A 127 17.40 11.17 6.90
CA GLY A 127 16.52 12.32 7.08
C GLY A 127 15.65 12.61 5.86
N ILE A 128 15.43 13.89 5.57
CA ILE A 128 14.59 14.36 4.45
C ILE A 128 15.48 15.05 3.43
N THR A 129 15.47 14.57 2.19
CA THR A 129 16.18 15.18 1.05
C THR A 129 15.20 15.77 0.05
N LEU A 130 15.45 17.01 -0.37
CA LEU A 130 14.70 17.70 -1.42
C LEU A 130 15.62 17.94 -2.62
N ILE A 131 15.24 17.44 -3.79
CA ILE A 131 16.01 17.54 -5.04
C ILE A 131 15.20 18.31 -6.08
N GLY A 132 15.83 19.33 -6.66
CA GLY A 132 15.22 20.19 -7.68
C GLY A 132 15.17 21.65 -7.24
N HIS A 133 14.34 22.44 -7.92
CA HIS A 133 14.10 23.82 -7.52
C HIS A 133 13.16 23.85 -6.31
N VAL A 134 13.71 24.15 -5.13
CA VAL A 134 12.94 24.27 -3.88
C VAL A 134 12.67 25.74 -3.59
N THR A 135 11.40 26.11 -3.53
CA THR A 135 10.97 27.44 -3.08
C THR A 135 10.34 27.31 -1.71
N ILE A 136 10.81 28.12 -0.76
CA ILE A 136 10.25 28.21 0.58
C ILE A 136 9.65 29.61 0.71
N GLU A 137 8.34 29.68 0.89
CA GLU A 137 7.64 30.93 1.17
C GLU A 137 7.41 31.04 2.68
N GLY A 138 7.89 32.14 3.28
CA GLY A 138 7.86 32.36 4.73
C GLY A 138 9.20 32.15 5.41
N SER A 139 9.20 32.13 6.74
CA SER A 139 10.42 32.00 7.54
C SER A 139 10.86 30.54 7.63
N LEU A 140 12.12 30.26 7.25
CA LEU A 140 12.77 28.99 7.53
C LEU A 140 13.43 29.07 8.92
N ALA A 141 12.97 28.24 9.85
CA ALA A 141 13.66 28.05 11.13
C ALA A 141 14.78 27.02 10.94
N TYR A 142 16.00 27.38 11.34
CA TYR A 142 17.16 26.51 11.27
C TYR A 142 17.83 26.47 12.65
N GLU A 143 17.92 25.27 13.24
CA GLU A 143 18.69 25.03 14.46
C GLU A 143 19.99 24.33 14.07
N SER A 144 21.10 25.07 14.07
CA SER A 144 22.43 24.46 13.98
C SER A 144 22.79 23.85 15.33
N GLY A 145 23.24 22.59 15.35
CA GLY A 145 24.02 22.08 16.47
C GLY A 145 25.29 22.93 16.64
N SER A 146 25.69 23.20 17.90
CA SER A 146 26.97 23.85 18.18
C SER A 146 28.11 23.05 17.54
N PRO A 147 29.10 23.70 16.89
CA PRO A 147 30.32 23.00 16.49
C PRO A 147 30.94 22.35 17.73
N GLU A 148 31.31 21.07 17.67
CA GLU A 148 32.24 20.52 18.65
C GLU A 148 33.50 21.37 18.56
N ALA A 149 33.82 22.09 19.64
CA ALA A 149 34.93 23.03 19.66
C ALA A 149 36.23 22.29 19.30
N VAL A 150 36.86 22.66 18.19
CA VAL A 150 38.26 22.33 17.95
C VAL A 150 39.09 23.20 18.88
N ASN A 151 39.74 22.59 19.87
CA ASN A 151 40.66 23.29 20.76
C ASN A 151 41.82 23.89 19.93
N PRO A 152 41.95 25.22 19.84
CA PRO A 152 43.12 25.81 19.21
C PRO A 152 44.36 25.46 20.05
N PHE A 153 45.43 25.01 19.39
CA PHE A 153 46.69 24.55 19.98
C PHE A 153 47.10 25.33 21.25
N GLU A 154 47.19 24.65 22.39
CA GLU A 154 47.79 25.23 23.60
C GLU A 154 49.30 25.37 23.42
N THR A 155 49.81 26.60 23.35
CA THR A 155 51.25 26.87 23.43
C THR A 155 51.58 27.37 24.84
N ASN A 156 52.15 26.51 25.67
CA ASN A 156 52.72 26.92 26.95
C ASN A 156 54.09 27.60 26.72
N ILE A 157 54.22 28.85 27.16
CA ILE A 157 55.50 29.55 27.21
C ILE A 157 56.27 29.01 28.42
N ASN A 158 57.43 28.37 28.18
CA ASN A 158 58.34 28.03 29.28
C ASN A 158 58.97 29.32 29.81
N GLU A 159 58.48 29.84 30.93
CA GLU A 159 59.16 30.94 31.61
C GLU A 159 60.54 30.47 32.11
N THR A 160 61.55 31.27 31.79
CA THR A 160 62.94 31.02 32.15
C THR A 160 63.09 31.17 33.66
N SER A 161 63.49 30.11 34.35
CA SER A 161 63.81 30.15 35.78
C SER A 161 64.97 31.13 36.02
N ARG A 162 64.67 32.24 36.70
CA ARG A 162 65.68 33.18 37.20
C ARG A 162 66.47 32.47 38.32
N LEU A 163 67.72 32.13 38.04
CA LEU A 163 68.68 31.71 39.06
C LEU A 163 69.09 32.93 39.88
N ASP A 164 68.72 32.95 41.16
CA ASP A 164 69.24 33.96 42.10
C ASP A 164 70.73 33.72 42.34
N LEU A 165 71.55 34.75 42.08
CA LEU A 165 72.97 34.75 42.44
C LEU A 165 73.09 34.73 43.97
N ILE A 166 73.73 33.68 44.49
CA ILE A 166 74.26 33.65 45.85
C ILE A 166 75.53 34.51 45.86
N ASP A 167 75.51 35.63 46.59
CA ASP A 167 76.71 36.41 46.88
C ASP A 167 77.64 35.61 47.79
N ILE A 168 78.86 35.38 47.30
CA ILE A 168 79.98 34.77 48.05
C ILE A 168 80.73 35.90 48.77
N PRO A 169 81.04 35.78 50.07
CA PRO A 169 81.58 36.89 50.85
C PRO A 169 83.04 37.20 50.49
N LEU A 170 83.38 38.49 50.47
CA LEU A 170 84.76 38.98 50.41
C LEU A 170 85.28 39.24 51.84
N SER A 171 86.55 38.90 52.03
CA SER A 171 87.37 38.83 53.26
C SER A 171 87.25 40.00 54.22
#